data_AF-A0A0D3HSN6-F1
#
_entry.id   AF-A0A0D3HSN6-F1
#
_cell.length_a   1.000
_cell.length_b   1.000
_cell.length_c   1.000
_cell.angle_alpha   90.00
_cell.angle_beta   90.00
_cell.angle_gamma   90.00
#
_symmetry.space_group_name_H-M   'P 1'
#
loop_
_entity.id
_entity.type
_entity.pdbx_description
1 polymer ?
#
loop_
_entity_poly.entity_id
_entity_poly.type
_entity_poly.pdbx_seq_one_letter_code
_entity_poly.pdbx_strand_id
1 'polypeptide(L)' 'MASYYEITSRGALIKGREFNFSNLYLYHIYNSSEPNQQQIIDNVSSTAMGGLTVNNWTVYDGVGSDATLRE' A
#
# COMPACT_ATOMS: atom_id res chain seq x y z
N MET A 1 32.14 -6.86 -20.88
CA MET A 1 31.06 -5.86 -21.05
C MET A 1 30.43 -5.67 -19.68
N ALA A 2 30.50 -4.47 -19.10
CA ALA A 2 29.97 -4.22 -17.76
C ALA A 2 28.54 -3.67 -17.85
N SER A 3 27.60 -4.30 -17.17
CA SER A 3 26.23 -3.83 -17.00
C SER A 3 26.19 -2.82 -15.86
N TYR A 4 25.72 -1.60 -16.13
CA TYR A 4 25.48 -0.58 -15.10
C TYR A 4 24.04 -0.73 -14.59
N TYR A 5 23.88 -0.98 -13.30
CA TYR A 5 22.58 -0.84 -12.63
C TYR A 5 22.39 0.64 -12.30
N GLU A 6 21.43 1.30 -12.95
CA GLU A 6 20.99 2.64 -12.55
C GLU A 6 20.04 2.54 -11.36
N ILE A 7 20.44 3.13 -10.23
CA ILE A 7 19.53 3.42 -9.13
C ILE A 7 18.94 4.80 -9.41
N THR A 8 17.71 4.85 -9.91
CA THR A 8 16.99 6.12 -10.00
C THR A 8 16.64 6.59 -8.59
N SER A 9 17.46 7.50 -8.04
CA SER A 9 17.12 8.23 -6.82
C SER A 9 15.81 8.97 -7.03
N ARG A 10 14.76 8.61 -6.26
CA ARG A 10 13.46 9.30 -6.25
C ARG A 10 13.60 10.81 -5.97
N GLY A 11 14.73 11.24 -5.38
CA GLY A 11 15.05 12.64 -5.10
C GLY A 11 15.47 13.48 -6.31
N ALA A 12 15.76 12.86 -7.47
CA ALA A 12 16.02 13.59 -8.71
C ALA A 12 14.74 13.99 -9.46
N LEU A 13 13.56 13.54 -8.99
CA LEU A 13 12.27 13.97 -9.49
C LEU A 13 11.94 15.37 -8.95
N ILE A 14 12.54 16.36 -9.61
CA ILE A 14 12.00 17.71 -9.80
C ILE A 14 12.05 18.62 -8.55
N LYS A 15 13.12 19.42 -8.44
CA LYS A 15 13.03 20.72 -7.74
C LYS A 15 11.93 21.54 -8.42
N GLY A 16 10.78 21.69 -7.75
CA GLY A 16 9.72 22.62 -8.14
C GLY A 16 8.40 22.03 -8.69
N ARG A 17 8.13 20.72 -8.58
CA ARG A 17 6.78 20.18 -8.80
C ARG A 17 6.22 19.64 -7.50
N GLU A 18 5.26 20.37 -6.94
CA GLU A 18 4.40 19.87 -5.87
C GLU A 18 3.48 18.78 -6.45
N PHE A 19 3.48 17.61 -5.84
CA PHE A 19 2.55 16.53 -6.19
C PHE A 19 1.36 16.60 -5.24
N ASN A 20 0.25 17.09 -5.75
CA ASN A 20 -1.02 17.12 -5.01
C ASN A 20 -1.79 15.83 -5.30
N PHE A 21 -1.74 14.90 -4.36
CA PHE A 21 -2.62 13.73 -4.35
C PHE A 21 -3.81 14.03 -3.43
N SER A 22 -5.02 13.85 -3.94
CA SER A 22 -6.26 14.01 -3.17
C SER A 22 -7.17 12.84 -3.49
N ASN A 23 -8.09 12.52 -2.57
CA ASN A 23 -9.08 11.45 -2.73
C ASN A 23 -8.44 10.07 -3.00
N LEU A 24 -7.37 9.73 -2.26
CA LEU A 24 -6.79 8.40 -2.30
C LEU A 24 -7.38 7.52 -1.19
N TYR A 25 -7.74 6.30 -1.55
CA TYR A 25 -8.36 5.33 -0.66
C TYR A 25 -7.55 4.04 -0.63
N LEU A 26 -7.26 3.53 0.58
CA LEU A 26 -6.62 2.23 0.78
C LEU A 26 -7.71 1.16 0.84
N TYR A 27 -7.65 0.21 -0.07
CA TYR A 27 -8.65 -0.85 -0.12
C TYR A 27 -8.26 -2.00 0.81
N HIS A 28 -8.99 -2.15 1.92
CA HIS A 28 -8.72 -3.11 2.97
C HIS A 28 -9.67 -4.31 2.89
N ILE A 29 -9.15 -5.48 2.53
CA ILE A 29 -9.92 -6.73 2.41
C ILE A 29 -9.39 -7.74 3.44
N TYR A 30 -10.05 -7.83 4.59
CA TYR A 30 -9.63 -8.72 5.67
C TYR A 30 -10.49 -9.98 5.83
N ASN A 31 -11.74 -9.95 5.34
CA ASN A 31 -12.71 -11.02 5.52
C ASN A 31 -13.30 -11.43 4.16
N SER A 32 -12.47 -12.04 3.32
CA SER A 32 -12.87 -12.61 2.02
C SER A 32 -12.13 -13.95 1.80
N SER A 33 -12.44 -14.65 0.71
CA SER A 33 -11.67 -15.84 0.28
C SER A 33 -10.25 -15.51 -0.18
N GLU A 34 -9.99 -14.23 -0.49
CA GLU A 34 -8.70 -13.71 -0.98
C GLU A 34 -8.38 -12.39 -0.25
N PRO A 35 -7.99 -12.44 1.04
CA PRO A 35 -7.64 -11.25 1.79
C PRO A 35 -6.35 -10.63 1.24
N ASN A 36 -6.29 -9.30 1.21
CA ASN A 36 -5.10 -8.58 0.76
C ASN A 36 -4.17 -8.20 1.92
N GLN A 37 -4.22 -8.99 2.98
CA GLN A 37 -3.38 -8.85 4.16
C GLN A 37 -3.24 -10.20 4.86
N GLN A 38 -2.18 -10.35 5.63
CA GLN A 38 -1.88 -11.58 6.37
C GLN A 38 -1.35 -11.23 7.77
N GLN A 39 -2.00 -11.76 8.80
CA GLN A 39 -1.46 -11.71 10.14
C GLN A 39 -0.28 -12.69 10.25
N ILE A 40 0.87 -12.19 10.71
CA ILE A 40 2.12 -12.96 10.85
C ILE A 40 2.54 -13.13 12.32
N ILE A 41 1.96 -12.35 13.23
CA ILE A 41 2.08 -12.54 14.67
C ILE A 41 0.69 -12.42 15.28
N ASP A 42 0.29 -13.40 16.06
CA ASP A 42 -1.02 -13.47 16.70
C ASP A 42 -1.20 -12.40 17.78
N ASN A 43 -2.45 -12.01 18.00
CA ASN A 43 -2.82 -11.13 19.09
C ASN A 43 -2.81 -11.88 20.42
N VAL A 44 -2.54 -11.16 21.51
CA VAL A 44 -2.90 -11.64 22.85
C VAL A 44 -4.43 -11.72 22.91
N SER A 45 -4.97 -12.93 23.08
CA SER A 45 -6.40 -13.23 22.89
C SER A 45 -7.34 -12.42 23.79
N SER A 46 -6.89 -12.02 24.99
CA SER A 46 -7.68 -11.26 25.94
C SER A 46 -7.73 -9.75 25.66
N THR A 47 -6.79 -9.21 24.88
CA THR A 47 -6.65 -7.77 24.65
C THR A 47 -6.68 -7.36 23.20
N ALA A 48 -6.59 -8.31 22.26
CA ALA A 48 -6.38 -8.06 20.84
C ALA A 48 -5.14 -7.20 20.53
N MET A 49 -4.15 -7.18 21.43
CA MET A 49 -2.92 -6.39 21.29
C MET A 49 -1.73 -7.23 20.86
N GLY A 50 -0.73 -6.57 20.29
CA GLY A 50 0.59 -7.14 20.02
C GLY A 50 0.69 -7.97 18.74
N GLY A 51 -0.39 -8.13 17.99
CA GLY A 51 -0.34 -8.75 16.68
C GLY A 51 0.35 -7.89 15.63
N LEU A 52 0.79 -8.55 14.56
CA LEU A 52 1.42 -7.92 13.40
C LEU A 52 0.77 -8.44 12.13
N THR A 53 0.33 -7.52 11.29
CA THR A 53 -0.30 -7.81 9.99
C THR A 53 0.49 -7.15 8.88
N VAL A 54 0.84 -7.94 7.87
CA VAL A 54 1.43 -7.46 6.61
C VAL A 54 0.28 -7.13 5.66
N ASN A 55 0.33 -5.95 5.04
CA ASN A 55 -0.72 -5.42 4.19
C ASN A 55 -0.23 -5.28 2.74
N ASN A 56 -1.06 -5.73 1.80
CA ASN A 56 -0.91 -5.47 0.37
C ASN A 56 -2.12 -4.67 -0.11
N TRP A 57 -2.28 -3.46 0.43
CA TRP A 57 -3.43 -2.61 0.12
C TRP A 57 -3.22 -1.82 -1.16
N THR A 58 -4.12 -2.08 -2.10
CA THR A 58 -4.22 -1.33 -3.34
C THR A 58 -4.75 0.08 -3.08
N VAL A 59 -4.23 1.07 -3.81
CA VAL A 59 -4.68 2.46 -3.75
C VAL A 59 -5.68 2.74 -4.88
N TYR A 60 -6.82 3.33 -4.55
CA TYR A 60 -7.86 3.75 -5.48
C TYR A 60 -8.11 5.25 -5.40
N ASP A 61 -8.71 5.83 -6.44
CA ASP A 61 -9.13 7.25 -6.48
C ASP A 61 -10.57 7.51 -5.99
N GLY A 62 -11.24 6.47 -5.53
CA GLY A 62 -12.62 6.54 -5.07
C GLY A 62 -12.98 5.35 -4.18
N VAL A 63 -14.24 5.32 -3.77
CA VAL A 63 -14.85 4.21 -3.02
C VAL A 63 -15.90 3.56 -3.91
N GLY A 64 -15.94 2.24 -3.94
CA GLY A 64 -16.97 1.48 -4.67
C GLY A 64 -16.42 0.76 -5.88
N SER A 65 -17.31 0.08 -6.60
CA SER A 65 -16.98 -0.77 -7.76
C SER A 65 -16.54 0.00 -9.00
N ASP A 66 -16.78 1.31 -9.03
CA ASP A 66 -16.41 2.24 -10.10
C ASP A 66 -15.05 2.93 -9.86
N ALA A 67 -14.44 2.73 -8.69
CA ALA A 67 -13.14 3.29 -8.37
C ALA A 67 -12.01 2.68 -9.23
N THR A 68 -11.06 3.52 -9.66
CA THR A 68 -9.95 3.09 -10.52
C THR A 68 -8.66 2.94 -9.72
N LEU A 69 -7.89 1.91 -10.06
CA LEU A 69 -6.55 1.66 -9.52
C LEU A 69 -5.62 2.85 -9.78
N ARG A 70 -4.87 3.26 -8.76
CA ARG A 70 -3.77 4.24 -8.89
C ARG A 70 -2.43 3.53 -8.62
N GLU A 71 -1.58 3.53 -9.64
CA GLU A 71 -0.20 2.99 -9.62
C GLU A 71 0.84 4.05 -9.29
#